data_AF-A0A811TFD2-F1
#
_entry.id   AF-A0A811TFD2-F1
#
_cell.length_a   1.000
_cell.length_b   1.000
_cell.length_c   1.000
_cell.angle_alpha   90.00
_cell.angle_beta   90.00
_cell.angle_gamma   90.00
#
_symmetry.space_group_name_H-M   'P 1'
#
loop_
_entity.id
_entity.type
_entity.pdbx_description
1 polymer ?
#
loop_
_entity_poly.entity_id
_entity_poly.type
_entity_poly.pdbx_seq_one_letter_code
_entity_poly.pdbx_strand_id
1 'polypeptide(L)' 'MRVLQEQYVVDREEQKTAVIISIDEYEELLEDLHDLSIIAERRDEPTITFEDIKKGLKEDGIL' A
#
# COMPACT_ATOMS: atom_id res chain seq x y z
N MET A 1 -1.45 -14.19 6.72
CA MET A 1 -0.24 -13.39 6.97
C MET A 1 0.86 -13.98 6.13
N ARG A 2 1.34 -13.25 5.11
CA ARG A 2 2.52 -13.70 4.35
C ARG A 2 3.71 -13.75 5.31
N VAL A 3 4.54 -14.77 5.16
CA VAL A 3 5.82 -14.84 5.86
C VAL A 3 6.81 -14.18 4.91
N LEU A 4 7.35 -13.03 5.31
CA LEU A 4 8.47 -12.42 4.59
C LEU A 4 9.65 -13.40 4.67
N GLN A 5 10.40 -13.50 3.59
CA GLN A 5 11.62 -14.31 3.57
C GLN A 5 12.83 -13.40 3.74
N GLU A 6 12.97 -12.82 4.93
CA GLU A 6 14.02 -11.85 5.19
C GLU A 6 15.31 -12.43 5.76
N GLN A 7 16.42 -11.76 5.44
CA GLN A 7 17.72 -11.96 6.10
C GLN A 7 18.11 -10.69 6.83
N TYR A 8 18.68 -10.82 8.03
CA TYR A 8 19.11 -9.67 8.82
C TYR A 8 20.61 -9.46 8.71
N VAL A 9 21.03 -8.21 8.50
CA VAL A 9 22.40 -7.78 8.70
C VAL A 9 22.56 -7.39 10.16
N VAL A 10 23.47 -8.05 10.86
CA VAL A 10 23.77 -7.81 12.27
C VAL A 10 25.16 -7.21 12.43
N ASP A 11 25.30 -6.25 13.34
CA ASP A 11 26.59 -5.67 13.68
C ASP A 11 27.38 -6.52 14.70
N ARG A 12 28.50 -5.97 15.19
CA ARG A 12 29.38 -6.66 16.15
C ARG A 12 28.80 -6.74 17.56
N GLU A 13 27.80 -5.92 17.87
CA GLU A 13 27.06 -5.91 19.14
C GLU A 13 25.78 -6.75 19.04
N GLU A 14 25.69 -7.59 17.99
CA GLU A 14 24.54 -8.45 17.66
C GLU A 14 23.24 -7.68 17.40
N GLN A 15 23.33 -6.38 17.09
CA GLN A 15 22.17 -5.56 16.77
C GLN A 15 21.81 -5.69 15.28
N LYS A 16 20.53 -5.87 14.98
CA LYS A 16 20.02 -5.85 13.59
C LYS A 16 20.08 -4.42 13.05
N THR A 17 20.88 -4.20 12.02
CA THR A 17 21.11 -2.87 11.43
C THR A 17 20.49 -2.71 10.04
N ALA A 18 20.28 -3.81 9.32
CA ALA A 18 19.55 -3.81 8.06
C ALA A 18 18.83 -5.13 7.83
N VAL A 19 17.96 -5.14 6.83
CA VAL A 19 17.23 -6.31 6.35
C VAL A 19 17.40 -6.43 4.84
N ILE A 20 17.56 -7.67 4.37
CA ILE A 20 17.63 -8.03 2.96
C ILE A 20 16.38 -8.85 2.66
N ILE A 21 15.62 -8.41 1.67
CA ILE A 21 14.43 -9.06 1.14
C ILE A 21 14.56 -9.14 -0.38
N SER A 22 13.70 -9.94 -1.03
CA SER A 22 13.63 -9.93 -2.49
C SER A 22 13.15 -8.57 -3.00
N ILE A 23 13.46 -8.26 -4.27
CA ILE A 23 12.99 -7.01 -4.90
C ILE A 23 11.46 -7.00 -4.95
N ASP A 24 10.83 -8.12 -5.32
CA ASP A 24 9.38 -8.26 -5.35
C ASP A 24 8.76 -7.93 -3.99
N GLU A 25 9.32 -8.43 -2.88
CA GLU A 25 8.85 -8.09 -1.53
C GLU A 25 9.06 -6.60 -1.18
N TYR A 26 10.16 -6.00 -1.62
CA TYR A 26 10.40 -4.57 -1.40
C TYR A 26 9.39 -3.70 -2.17
N GLU A 27 9.11 -4.04 -3.42
CA GLU A 27 8.12 -3.34 -4.24
C GLU A 27 6.70 -3.48 -3.66
N GLU A 28 6.31 -4.67 -3.22
CA GLU A 28 5.04 -4.89 -2.52
C GLU A 28 4.93 -4.03 -1.24
N LEU A 29 6.01 -3.93 -0.44
CA LEU A 29 6.01 -3.06 0.75
C LEU A 29 5.84 -1.58 0.40
N LEU A 30 6.42 -1.12 -0.71
CA LEU A 30 6.22 0.26 -1.18
C LEU A 30 4.78 0.49 -1.65
N GLU A 31 4.17 -0.50 -2.33
CA GLU A 31 2.77 -0.46 -2.74
C GLU A 31 1.83 -0.40 -1.52
N ASP A 32 2.04 -1.24 -0.51
CA ASP A 32 1.27 -1.22 0.73
C ASP A 32 1.34 0.14 1.44
N LEU A 33 2.54 0.76 1.51
CA LEU A 33 2.71 2.10 2.10
C LEU A 33 1.99 3.18 1.30
N HIS A 34 2.05 3.09 -0.03
CA HIS A 34 1.32 3.99 -0.91
C HIS A 34 -0.19 3.86 -0.68
N ASP A 35 -0.74 2.65 -0.66
CA ASP A 35 -2.17 2.41 -0.42
C ASP A 35 -2.62 2.95 0.95
N LEU A 36 -1.82 2.74 1.99
CA LEU A 36 -2.08 3.31 3.31
C LEU A 36 -2.07 4.84 3.30
N SER A 37 -1.18 5.47 2.54
CA SER A 37 -1.16 6.93 2.39
C SER A 37 -2.43 7.45 1.71
N ILE A 38 -2.89 6.79 0.64
CA ILE A 38 -4.14 7.15 -0.05
C ILE A 38 -5.32 7.02 0.90
N ILE A 39 -5.40 5.94 1.70
CA ILE A 39 -6.46 5.78 2.71
C ILE A 39 -6.42 6.92 3.74
N ALA A 40 -5.23 7.29 4.21
CA ALA A 40 -5.07 8.36 5.20
C ALA A 40 -5.47 9.74 4.65
N GLU A 41 -5.08 10.05 3.41
CA GLU A 41 -5.44 11.30 2.73
C GLU A 41 -6.95 11.41 2.49
N ARG A 42 -7.60 10.29 2.18
CA ARG A 42 -9.04 10.23 1.89
C ARG A 42 -9.92 10.02 3.12
N ARG A 43 -9.34 9.92 4.32
CA ARG A 43 -10.07 9.59 5.56
C ARG A 43 -11.24 10.54 5.85
N ASP A 44 -11.05 11.83 5.57
CA ASP A 44 -12.01 12.88 5.88
C ASP A 44 -12.75 13.38 4.61
N GLU A 45 -12.55 12.71 3.47
CA GLU A 45 -13.23 13.05 2.21
C GLU A 45 -14.73 12.69 2.29
N PRO A 46 -15.64 13.55 1.82
CA PRO A 46 -17.06 13.24 1.79
C PRO A 46 -17.34 12.02 0.91
N THR A 47 -18.21 11.14 1.39
CA THR A 47 -18.67 9.99 0.62
C THR A 47 -19.77 10.39 -0.37
N ILE A 48 -19.87 9.64 -1.46
CA ILE A 48 -20.95 9.76 -2.44
C ILE A 48 -21.69 8.43 -2.54
N THR A 49 -22.96 8.47 -2.98
CA THR A 49 -23.73 7.24 -3.12
C THR A 49 -23.27 6.45 -4.35
N PHE A 50 -23.49 5.14 -4.33
CA PHE A 50 -23.17 4.29 -5.47
C PHE A 50 -23.94 4.69 -6.74
N GLU A 51 -25.17 5.19 -6.60
CA GLU A 51 -25.97 5.66 -7.74
C GLU A 51 -25.43 6.97 -8.33
N ASP A 52 -24.90 7.87 -7.48
CA ASP A 52 -24.24 9.09 -7.97
C ASP A 52 -22.97 8.75 -8.77
N ILE A 53 -22.17 7.78 -8.30
CA ILE A 53 -21.01 7.27 -9.04
C ILE A 53 -21.43 6.70 -10.40
N LYS A 54 -22.42 5.81 -10.43
CA LYS A 54 -22.89 5.21 -11.69
C LYS A 54 -23.38 6.26 -12.69
N LYS A 55 -24.07 7.28 -12.20
CA LYS A 55 -24.55 8.36 -13.05
C LYS A 55 -23.37 9.09 -13.69
N GLY A 56 -22.35 9.47 -12.92
CA GLY A 56 -21.14 10.10 -13.45
C GLY A 56 -20.43 9.22 -14.49
N LEU A 57 -20.24 7.93 -14.20
CA LEU A 57 -19.58 7.01 -15.14
C LEU A 57 -20.32 6.86 -16.49
N LYS A 58 -21.66 6.92 -16.48
CA LYS A 58 -22.48 6.92 -17.70
C LYS A 58 -22.36 8.23 -18.47
N GLU A 59 -22.33 9.35 -17.77
CA GLU A 59 -22.13 10.68 -18.36
C GLU A 59 -20.75 10.79 -19.03
N ASP A 60 -19.74 10.16 -18.44
CA ASP A 60 -18.38 10.07 -18.98
C ASP A 60 -18.23 9.04 -20.13
N GLY A 61 -19.26 8.24 -20.41
CA GLY A 61 -19.26 7.21 -21.46
C GLY A 61 -18.37 6.00 -21.15
N ILE A 62 -17.99 5.81 -19.88
CA ILE A 62 -17.18 4.68 -19.41
C ILE A 62 -18.07 3.45 -19.13
N LEU A 63 -19.36 3.68 -18.80
CA LEU A 63 -20.38 2.68 -18.48
C LEU A 63 -21.65 2.87 -19.31
#